data_AF-A0AAN7DME5-F1
#
_entry.id   AF-A0AAN7DME5-F1
#
_cell.length_a   1.000
_cell.length_b   1.000
_cell.length_c   1.000
_cell.angle_alpha   90.00
_cell.angle_beta   90.00
_cell.angle_gamma   90.00
#
_symmetry.space_group_name_H-M   'P 1'
#
loop_
_entity.id
_entity.type
_entity.pdbx_description
1 polymer ?
#
loop_
_entity_poly.entity_id
_entity_poly.type
_entity_poly.pdbx_seq_one_letter_code
_entity_poly.pdbx_strand_id
1 'polypeptide(L)'
;MHGPRVQSMLQRQSSLTSHEYDVCINGCKLYALEVDDEETICDICSHERYDARGNRRALSTMKVMSIGDIVSRLVANPITREELRYRHAYDNRDLEENPSDVIIADVFDGATYKSIKNTHFTNDLDIAVAIMNDGFVVEKRGDRLFTIIHLMVFNYDPHKRYKEEYTHELCIFPGKKKPKSFDSFISIILAELQWLSTYGMVVQTNDAGPIRLKVYPLICGGDTLAFLDDSRRESSRNGTLGTMDIMLKANQNKR
;
A
#
# COMPACT_ATOMS: atom_id res chain seq x y z
N MET A 1 23.15 5.33 -19.88
CA MET A 1 22.79 4.57 -18.66
C MET A 1 23.29 5.33 -17.43
N HIS A 2 22.41 6.11 -16.79
CA HIS A 2 22.74 6.84 -15.55
C HIS A 2 22.27 6.12 -14.28
N GLY A 3 21.62 4.96 -14.41
CA GLY A 3 20.96 4.22 -13.32
C GLY A 3 21.81 4.03 -12.06
N PRO A 4 23.03 3.48 -12.15
CA PRO A 4 23.86 3.25 -10.96
C PRO A 4 24.27 4.55 -10.25
N ARG A 5 24.50 5.62 -11.03
CA ARG A 5 24.93 6.93 -10.51
C ARG A 5 23.77 7.68 -9.86
N VAL A 6 22.60 7.64 -10.48
CA VAL A 6 21.34 8.18 -9.92
C VAL A 6 20.95 7.41 -8.66
N GLN A 7 21.06 6.09 -8.66
CA GLN A 7 20.80 5.26 -7.48
C GLN A 7 21.74 5.61 -6.31
N SER A 8 23.04 5.82 -6.59
CA SER A 8 23.99 6.24 -5.57
C SER A 8 23.70 7.64 -5.01
N MET A 9 23.19 8.57 -5.84
CA MET A 9 22.80 9.90 -5.39
C MET A 9 21.52 9.86 -4.56
N LEU A 10 20.51 9.10 -5.00
CA LEU A 10 19.27 8.89 -4.27
C LEU A 10 19.54 8.22 -2.91
N GLN A 11 20.42 7.21 -2.84
CA GLN A 11 20.78 6.58 -1.57
C GLN A 11 21.57 7.51 -0.64
N ARG A 12 22.39 8.42 -1.19
CA ARG A 12 23.16 9.39 -0.41
C ARG A 12 22.32 10.54 0.13
N GLN A 13 21.30 10.97 -0.60
CA GLN A 13 20.46 12.11 -0.22
C GLN A 13 19.15 11.69 0.45
N SER A 14 18.84 10.39 0.44
CA SER A 14 17.48 9.92 0.69
C SER A 14 17.52 8.50 1.25
N SER A 15 16.93 8.27 2.42
CA SER A 15 16.83 6.94 3.06
C SER A 15 15.77 6.03 2.42
N LEU A 16 15.42 6.22 1.15
CA LEU A 16 14.37 5.43 0.49
C LEU A 16 14.95 4.05 0.23
N THR A 17 14.45 3.09 0.98
CA THR A 17 14.75 1.68 0.74
C THR A 17 13.65 1.09 -0.14
N SER A 18 14.09 0.39 -1.19
CA SER A 18 13.24 -0.49 -1.95
C SER A 18 13.64 -1.91 -1.61
N HIS A 19 12.68 -2.74 -1.23
CA HIS A 19 12.91 -4.16 -1.03
C HIS A 19 12.75 -4.89 -2.36
N GLU A 20 13.69 -5.77 -2.67
CA GLU A 20 13.67 -6.56 -3.89
C GLU A 20 13.20 -7.98 -3.56
N TYR A 21 12.20 -8.46 -4.31
CA TYR A 21 11.58 -9.77 -4.13
C TYR A 21 11.69 -10.57 -5.41
N ASP A 22 11.93 -11.87 -5.25
CA ASP A 22 11.92 -12.81 -6.36
C ASP A 22 10.49 -13.00 -6.86
N VAL A 23 10.33 -13.06 -8.18
CA VAL A 23 9.04 -13.30 -8.82
C VAL A 23 9.21 -14.28 -9.96
N CYS A 24 8.15 -15.03 -10.27
CA CYS A 24 8.17 -15.88 -11.45
C CYS A 24 8.39 -15.03 -12.72
N ILE A 25 9.26 -15.47 -13.65
CA ILE A 25 9.53 -14.72 -14.90
C ILE A 25 8.27 -14.48 -15.76
N ASN A 26 7.25 -15.32 -15.61
CA ASN A 26 5.96 -15.17 -16.26
C ASN A 26 4.96 -14.31 -15.45
N GLY A 27 5.36 -13.77 -14.31
CA GLY A 27 4.52 -12.97 -13.41
C GLY A 27 3.45 -13.77 -12.67
N CYS A 28 3.60 -15.09 -12.54
CA CYS A 28 2.55 -15.95 -11.98
C CYS A 28 2.31 -15.70 -10.48
N LYS A 29 3.39 -15.61 -9.70
CA LYS A 29 3.40 -15.36 -8.26
C LYS A 29 4.69 -14.65 -7.83
N LEU A 30 4.62 -14.03 -6.67
CA LEU A 30 5.78 -13.64 -5.87
C LEU A 30 6.23 -14.83 -5.04
N TYR A 31 7.54 -15.03 -4.89
CA TYR A 31 8.08 -16.02 -3.96
C TYR A 31 8.24 -15.34 -2.60
N ALA A 32 7.33 -15.64 -1.68
CA ALA A 32 7.32 -15.02 -0.37
C ALA A 32 8.52 -15.51 0.44
N LEU A 33 9.25 -14.57 1.04
CA LEU A 33 10.36 -14.89 1.95
C LEU A 33 9.85 -15.81 3.06
N GLU A 34 10.69 -16.75 3.50
CA GLU A 34 10.41 -17.78 4.51
C GLU A 34 9.38 -18.85 4.12
N VAL A 35 8.46 -18.55 3.19
CA VAL A 35 7.44 -19.50 2.73
C VAL A 35 7.92 -20.30 1.52
N ASP A 36 8.51 -19.62 0.54
CA ASP A 36 8.88 -20.21 -0.75
C ASP A 36 10.42 -20.30 -0.93
N ASP A 37 11.21 -20.20 0.14
CA ASP A 37 12.68 -20.11 0.06
C ASP A 37 13.35 -21.33 -0.60
N GLU A 38 12.75 -22.50 -0.42
CA GLU A 38 13.20 -23.74 -1.03
C GLU A 38 12.67 -23.95 -2.47
N GLU A 39 11.67 -23.17 -2.90
CA GLU A 39 11.07 -23.32 -4.21
C GLU A 39 12.00 -22.80 -5.30
N THR A 40 12.46 -23.70 -6.15
CA THR A 40 13.33 -23.40 -7.30
C THR A 40 12.58 -23.39 -8.63
N ILE A 41 11.33 -23.84 -8.66
CA ILE A 41 10.49 -23.96 -9.85
C ILE A 41 9.09 -23.49 -9.49
N CYS A 42 8.53 -22.59 -10.29
CA CYS A 42 7.16 -22.09 -10.13
C CYS A 42 6.14 -23.23 -10.21
N ASP A 43 5.43 -23.50 -9.13
CA ASP A 43 4.29 -24.43 -9.06
C ASP A 43 3.15 -24.17 -10.08
N ILE A 44 2.99 -22.93 -10.56
CA ILE A 44 1.90 -22.51 -11.45
C ILE A 44 2.21 -22.68 -12.94
N CYS A 45 3.47 -22.55 -13.35
CA CYS A 45 3.87 -22.59 -14.76
C CYS A 45 5.13 -23.41 -15.04
N SER A 46 5.67 -24.08 -14.03
CA SER A 46 6.83 -24.97 -14.09
C SER A 46 8.11 -24.32 -14.61
N HIS A 47 8.20 -22.98 -14.57
CA HIS A 47 9.40 -22.27 -15.02
C HIS A 47 10.40 -22.15 -13.86
N GLU A 48 11.68 -22.23 -14.18
CA GLU A 48 12.76 -22.07 -13.20
C GLU A 48 12.67 -20.69 -12.52
N ARG A 49 12.95 -20.64 -11.22
CA ARG A 49 13.07 -19.38 -10.46
C ARG A 49 14.42 -18.73 -10.69
N TYR A 50 15.48 -19.53 -10.78
CA TYR A 50 16.86 -19.07 -10.80
C TYR A 50 17.54 -19.35 -12.14
N ASP A 51 18.58 -18.58 -12.45
CA ASP A 51 19.45 -18.89 -13.57
C ASP A 51 20.25 -20.18 -13.33
N ALA A 52 20.59 -20.89 -14.41
CA ALA A 52 21.39 -22.11 -14.35
C ALA A 52 22.89 -21.86 -14.09
N ARG A 53 23.32 -20.60 -13.91
CA ARG A 53 24.74 -20.22 -13.83
C ARG A 53 25.33 -20.33 -12.42
N GLY A 54 24.65 -21.04 -11.53
CA GLY A 54 25.17 -21.45 -10.21
C GLY A 54 25.19 -20.36 -9.14
N ASN A 55 24.76 -19.14 -9.44
CA ASN A 55 24.74 -18.01 -8.50
C ASN A 55 23.38 -17.82 -7.79
N ARG A 56 22.40 -18.73 -8.03
CA ARG A 56 21.00 -18.61 -7.57
C ARG A 56 20.39 -17.22 -7.81
N ARG A 57 20.75 -16.56 -8.91
CA ARG A 57 20.16 -15.28 -9.27
C ARG A 57 18.76 -15.51 -9.82
N ALA A 58 17.76 -14.85 -9.26
CA ALA A 58 16.38 -14.96 -9.76
C ALA A 58 16.27 -14.48 -11.21
N LEU A 59 15.49 -15.19 -12.02
CA LEU A 59 15.24 -14.85 -13.42
C LEU A 59 14.41 -13.57 -13.57
N SER A 60 13.65 -13.21 -12.53
CA SER A 60 12.90 -11.96 -12.45
C SER A 60 12.78 -11.53 -11.00
N THR A 61 12.75 -10.22 -10.78
CA THR A 61 12.54 -9.60 -9.49
C THR A 61 11.57 -8.42 -9.61
N MET A 62 10.96 -8.06 -8.49
CA MET A 62 10.14 -6.87 -8.32
C MET A 62 10.71 -6.02 -7.19
N LYS A 63 10.59 -4.70 -7.31
CA LYS A 63 10.90 -3.77 -6.23
C LYS A 63 9.62 -3.24 -5.60
N VAL A 64 9.61 -3.19 -4.28
CA VAL A 64 8.54 -2.59 -3.48
C VAL A 64 9.13 -1.49 -2.61
N MET A 65 8.56 -0.30 -2.70
CA MET A 65 8.91 0.84 -1.87
C MET A 65 8.34 0.63 -0.46
N SER A 66 9.13 0.92 0.58
CA SER A 66 8.62 0.85 1.96
C SER A 66 7.59 1.96 2.20
N ILE A 67 6.41 1.57 2.67
CA ILE A 67 5.36 2.49 3.14
C ILE A 67 5.88 3.31 4.33
N GLY A 68 6.62 2.67 5.24
CA GLY A 68 7.28 3.35 6.34
C GLY A 68 8.21 4.47 5.88
N ASP A 69 9.09 4.21 4.91
CA ASP A 69 10.00 5.22 4.40
C ASP A 69 9.29 6.39 3.69
N ILE A 70 8.22 6.09 2.95
CA ILE A 70 7.38 7.12 2.32
C ILE A 70 6.77 8.01 3.40
N VAL A 71 6.06 7.42 4.37
CA VAL A 71 5.40 8.16 5.44
C VAL A 71 6.41 8.94 6.29
N SER A 72 7.54 8.32 6.62
CA SER A 72 8.63 8.94 7.40
C SER A 72 9.09 10.26 6.77
N ARG A 73 9.21 10.32 5.45
CA ARG A 73 9.61 11.56 4.75
C ARG A 73 8.53 12.63 4.77
N LEU A 74 7.29 12.24 4.55
CA LEU A 74 6.18 13.18 4.57
C LEU A 74 6.04 13.81 5.97
N VAL A 75 6.27 13.02 7.02
CA VAL A 75 6.24 13.51 8.41
C VAL A 75 7.52 14.29 8.77
N ALA A 76 8.68 13.90 8.26
CA ALA A 76 9.94 14.59 8.56
C ALA A 76 9.99 16.01 7.95
N ASN A 77 9.32 16.23 6.82
CA ASN A 77 9.22 17.56 6.22
C ASN A 77 8.10 18.37 6.91
N PRO A 78 8.41 19.54 7.50
CA PRO A 78 7.43 20.34 8.24
C PRO A 78 6.24 20.81 7.41
N ILE A 79 6.45 21.07 6.11
CA ILE A 79 5.39 21.56 5.21
C ILE A 79 4.38 20.44 4.98
N THR A 80 4.84 19.27 4.54
CA THR A 80 3.95 18.13 4.31
C THR A 80 3.34 17.63 5.61
N ARG A 81 4.09 17.63 6.72
CA ARG A 81 3.57 17.24 8.03
C ARG A 81 2.38 18.09 8.47
N GLU A 82 2.41 19.40 8.21
CA GLU A 82 1.27 20.27 8.49
C GLU A 82 0.07 19.92 7.63
N GLU A 83 0.27 19.64 6.34
CA GLU A 83 -0.82 19.22 5.45
C GLU A 83 -1.47 17.90 5.89
N LEU A 84 -0.69 16.96 6.45
CA LEU A 84 -1.18 15.68 6.97
C LEU A 84 -2.08 15.83 8.22
N ARG A 85 -2.17 17.01 8.81
CA ARG A 85 -3.08 17.29 9.94
C ARG A 85 -4.52 17.48 9.51
N TYR A 86 -4.82 17.53 8.20
CA TYR A 86 -6.17 17.72 7.70
C TYR A 86 -7.16 16.72 8.30
N ARG A 87 -6.81 15.42 8.40
CA ARG A 87 -7.67 14.40 9.06
C ARG A 87 -8.08 14.83 10.47
N HIS A 88 -7.10 15.23 11.28
CA HIS A 88 -7.35 15.63 12.67
C HIS A 88 -8.17 16.92 12.75
N ALA A 89 -7.86 17.91 11.91
CA ALA A 89 -8.63 19.15 11.84
C ALA A 89 -10.08 18.89 11.40
N TYR A 90 -10.28 17.99 10.44
CA TYR A 90 -11.59 17.57 9.95
C TYR A 90 -12.42 16.89 11.03
N ASP A 91 -11.80 16.02 11.84
CA ASP A 91 -12.47 15.34 12.95
C ASP A 91 -12.92 16.28 14.08
N ASN A 92 -12.27 17.43 14.23
CA ASN A 92 -12.51 18.42 15.29
C ASN A 92 -13.17 19.70 14.79
N ARG A 93 -13.71 19.70 13.57
CA ARG A 93 -14.42 20.86 13.03
C ARG A 93 -15.74 21.06 13.80
N ASP A 94 -16.08 22.31 14.06
CA ASP A 94 -17.40 22.65 14.60
C ASP A 94 -18.44 22.45 13.50
N LEU A 95 -19.26 21.40 13.63
CA LEU A 95 -20.44 21.22 12.80
C LEU A 95 -21.67 21.59 13.62
N GLU A 96 -22.42 22.59 13.17
CA GLU A 96 -23.84 22.69 13.52
C GLU A 96 -24.56 21.54 12.81
N GLU A 97 -24.52 20.33 13.39
CA GLU A 97 -25.16 19.14 12.81
C GLU A 97 -26.69 19.31 12.85
N ASN A 98 -27.30 19.67 11.72
CA ASN A 98 -28.71 19.39 11.48
C ASN A 98 -28.85 17.92 11.04
N PRO A 99 -29.56 17.06 11.80
CA PRO A 99 -29.66 15.62 11.51
C PRO A 99 -30.27 15.28 10.13
N SER A 100 -30.93 16.23 9.48
CA SER A 100 -31.55 16.09 8.17
C SER A 100 -30.59 16.25 6.98
N ASP A 101 -29.39 16.80 7.18
CA ASP A 101 -28.42 17.12 6.12
C ASP A 101 -27.13 16.30 6.28
N VAL A 102 -27.24 14.96 6.30
CA VAL A 102 -26.05 14.09 6.29
C VAL A 102 -25.38 14.15 4.91
N ILE A 103 -24.55 15.17 4.71
CA ILE A 103 -23.69 15.31 3.55
C ILE A 103 -22.41 14.50 3.83
N ILE A 104 -22.21 13.41 3.09
CA ILE A 104 -20.91 12.72 3.04
C ILE A 104 -19.98 13.61 2.20
N ALA A 105 -19.12 14.36 2.87
CA ALA A 105 -18.21 15.32 2.25
C ALA A 105 -16.79 14.76 2.09
N ASP A 106 -16.37 13.83 2.96
CA ASP A 106 -15.06 13.17 2.88
C ASP A 106 -15.14 11.68 3.25
N VAL A 107 -14.07 10.92 2.99
CA VAL A 107 -13.94 9.51 3.40
C VAL A 107 -14.09 9.34 4.92
N PHE A 108 -13.72 10.37 5.68
CA PHE A 108 -13.84 10.40 7.14
C PHE A 108 -15.31 10.52 7.63
N ASP A 109 -16.26 10.83 6.76
CA ASP A 109 -17.69 10.77 7.13
C ASP A 109 -18.24 9.33 7.10
N GLY A 110 -17.49 8.40 6.49
CA GLY A 110 -17.89 7.00 6.33
C GLY A 110 -18.05 6.27 7.67
N ALA A 111 -19.09 5.43 7.76
CA ALA A 111 -19.41 4.67 8.98
C ALA A 111 -18.24 3.81 9.46
N THR A 112 -17.48 3.20 8.54
CA THR A 112 -16.28 2.41 8.86
C THR A 112 -15.25 3.25 9.61
N TYR A 113 -14.87 4.41 9.07
CA TYR A 113 -13.92 5.31 9.73
C TYR A 113 -14.44 5.76 11.10
N LYS A 114 -15.70 6.24 11.16
CA LYS A 114 -16.32 6.69 12.42
C LYS A 114 -16.33 5.60 13.49
N SER A 115 -16.49 4.33 13.12
CA SER A 115 -16.49 3.21 14.06
C SER A 115 -15.12 2.93 14.69
N ILE A 116 -14.02 3.29 14.02
CA ILE A 116 -12.64 2.97 14.45
C ILE A 116 -11.84 4.19 14.89
N LYS A 117 -12.27 5.42 14.58
CA LYS A 117 -11.45 6.62 14.79
C LYS A 117 -10.98 6.80 16.23
N ASN A 118 -11.85 6.56 17.20
CA ASN A 118 -11.53 6.75 18.62
C ASN A 118 -10.60 5.66 19.20
N THR A 119 -10.43 4.52 18.51
CA THR A 119 -9.59 3.42 18.97
C THR A 119 -8.28 3.30 18.19
N HIS A 120 -8.29 3.67 16.91
CA HIS A 120 -7.13 3.53 16.02
C HIS A 120 -6.44 4.88 15.79
N PHE A 121 -7.18 5.95 15.54
CA PHE A 121 -6.63 7.25 15.18
C PHE A 121 -6.53 8.19 16.40
N THR A 122 -5.73 7.77 17.38
CA THR A 122 -5.59 8.44 18.69
C THR A 122 -4.58 9.59 18.69
N ASN A 123 -3.68 9.64 17.71
CA ASN A 123 -2.71 10.70 17.51
C ASN A 123 -3.13 11.57 16.32
N ASP A 124 -2.89 12.88 16.39
CA ASP A 124 -3.22 13.81 15.31
C ASP A 124 -2.51 13.49 13.98
N LEU A 125 -1.30 12.92 14.06
CA LEU A 125 -0.48 12.47 12.93
C LEU A 125 -0.61 10.98 12.61
N ASP A 126 -1.57 10.26 13.18
CA ASP A 126 -1.90 8.92 12.67
C ASP A 126 -2.40 9.03 11.23
N ILE A 127 -1.84 8.18 10.35
CA ILE A 127 -1.99 8.27 8.90
C ILE A 127 -2.99 7.23 8.40
N ALA A 128 -4.03 7.68 7.71
CA ALA A 128 -4.94 6.86 6.94
C ALA A 128 -4.43 6.72 5.50
N VAL A 129 -4.34 5.49 5.00
CA VAL A 129 -3.91 5.21 3.63
C VAL A 129 -4.91 4.39 2.84
N ALA A 130 -4.84 4.48 1.51
CA ALA A 130 -5.46 3.53 0.60
C ALA A 130 -4.43 2.83 -0.28
N ILE A 131 -4.69 1.55 -0.55
CA ILE A 131 -3.96 0.75 -1.53
C ILE A 131 -4.85 0.58 -2.76
N MET A 132 -4.42 1.15 -3.87
CA MET A 132 -5.15 1.14 -5.13
C MET A 132 -4.36 0.39 -6.18
N ASN A 133 -4.98 -0.53 -6.92
CA ASN A 133 -4.34 -1.17 -8.06
C ASN A 133 -4.88 -0.63 -9.39
N ASP A 134 -3.97 -0.36 -10.33
CA ASP A 134 -4.29 0.04 -11.69
C ASP A 134 -3.60 -0.86 -12.71
N GLY A 135 -4.32 -1.27 -13.75
CA GLY A 135 -3.81 -2.09 -14.83
C GLY A 135 -3.50 -1.24 -16.06
N PHE A 136 -2.26 -1.24 -16.53
CA PHE A 136 -1.85 -0.47 -17.70
C PHE A 136 -1.16 -1.32 -18.77
N VAL A 137 -1.28 -0.88 -20.02
CA VAL A 137 -0.63 -1.49 -21.18
C VAL A 137 0.28 -0.43 -21.81
N VAL A 138 1.58 -0.74 -21.92
CA VAL A 138 2.60 0.21 -22.42
C VAL A 138 2.45 0.46 -23.93
N GLU A 139 1.88 -0.49 -24.68
CA GLU A 139 1.77 -0.41 -26.14
C GLU A 139 0.33 -0.65 -26.61
N LYS A 140 -0.15 0.12 -27.60
CA LYS A 140 -1.51 -0.02 -28.19
C LYS A 140 -1.80 -1.42 -28.78
N ARG A 141 -0.76 -2.25 -28.99
CA ARG A 141 -0.84 -3.65 -29.46
C ARG A 141 -0.05 -4.61 -28.56
N GLY A 142 0.35 -4.16 -27.37
CA GLY A 142 1.16 -4.95 -26.45
C GLY A 142 0.36 -6.12 -25.89
N ASP A 143 0.99 -7.29 -25.84
CA ASP A 143 0.44 -8.47 -25.15
C ASP A 143 0.71 -8.45 -23.64
N ARG A 144 1.31 -7.35 -23.13
CA ARG A 144 1.76 -7.19 -21.74
C ARG A 144 0.86 -6.25 -20.96
N LEU A 145 0.13 -6.82 -20.01
CA LEU A 145 -0.58 -6.08 -18.97
C LEU A 145 0.31 -5.97 -17.74
N PHE A 146 0.60 -4.75 -17.32
CA PHE A 146 1.27 -4.45 -16.06
C PHE A 146 0.23 -4.01 -15.03
N THR A 147 0.54 -4.20 -13.75
CA THR A 147 -0.27 -3.69 -12.64
C THR A 147 0.59 -2.81 -11.76
N ILE A 148 0.17 -1.58 -11.52
CA ILE A 148 0.78 -0.67 -10.54
C ILE A 148 -0.02 -0.74 -9.25
N ILE A 149 0.68 -0.72 -8.13
CA ILE A 149 0.06 -0.49 -6.83
C ILE A 149 0.39 0.94 -6.39
N HIS A 150 -0.66 1.73 -6.21
CA HIS A 150 -0.62 3.09 -5.68
C HIS A 150 -0.94 3.09 -4.18
N LEU A 151 -0.19 3.88 -3.43
CA LEU A 151 -0.46 4.27 -2.05
C LEU A 151 -0.96 5.71 -2.06
N MET A 152 -2.17 5.91 -1.55
CA MET A 152 -2.74 7.24 -1.36
C MET A 152 -2.81 7.57 0.12
N VAL A 153 -2.42 8.78 0.49
CA VAL A 153 -2.48 9.26 1.87
C VAL A 153 -3.74 10.11 2.05
N PHE A 154 -4.74 9.58 2.76
CA PHE A 154 -6.02 10.29 2.98
C PHE A 154 -5.91 11.47 3.93
N ASN A 155 -4.82 11.58 4.67
CA ASN A 155 -4.55 12.71 5.55
C ASN A 155 -4.36 14.04 4.81
N TYR A 156 -4.21 14.05 3.49
CA TYR A 156 -4.23 15.29 2.70
C TYR A 156 -5.65 15.80 2.47
N ASP A 157 -5.81 17.10 2.20
CA ASP A 157 -7.09 17.66 1.74
C ASP A 157 -7.61 16.94 0.46
N PRO A 158 -8.93 16.70 0.30
CA PRO A 158 -9.49 16.00 -0.85
C PRO A 158 -9.17 16.69 -2.19
N HIS A 159 -8.96 18.00 -2.23
CA HIS A 159 -8.55 18.72 -3.43
C HIS A 159 -7.07 18.51 -3.81
N LYS A 160 -6.29 17.87 -2.93
CA LYS A 160 -4.87 17.56 -3.16
C LYS A 160 -4.63 16.07 -3.36
N ARG A 161 -5.22 15.22 -2.51
CA ARG A 161 -4.84 13.80 -2.38
C ARG A 161 -5.00 12.92 -3.62
N TYR A 162 -5.78 13.34 -4.61
CA TYR A 162 -6.00 12.63 -5.88
C TYR A 162 -5.12 13.14 -7.03
N LYS A 163 -4.30 14.17 -6.79
CA LYS A 163 -3.34 14.64 -7.79
C LYS A 163 -2.13 13.71 -7.81
N GLU A 164 -1.51 13.62 -8.98
CA GLU A 164 -0.36 12.75 -9.23
C GLU A 164 0.78 13.03 -8.24
N GLU A 165 1.06 14.29 -7.90
CA GLU A 165 2.13 14.63 -6.97
C GLU A 165 1.90 14.22 -5.50
N TYR A 166 0.67 13.82 -5.13
CA TYR A 166 0.32 13.32 -3.78
C TYR A 166 0.03 11.80 -3.77
N THR A 167 0.17 11.13 -4.92
CA THR A 167 0.00 9.69 -5.05
C THR A 167 1.36 9.02 -5.13
N HIS A 168 1.58 7.96 -4.34
CA HIS A 168 2.87 7.26 -4.31
C HIS A 168 2.75 5.90 -5.01
N GLU A 169 3.69 5.57 -5.89
CA GLU A 169 3.74 4.24 -6.51
C GLU A 169 4.59 3.30 -5.63
N LEU A 170 3.98 2.23 -5.12
CA LEU A 170 4.68 1.25 -4.29
C LEU A 170 5.47 0.26 -5.13
N CYS A 171 4.86 -0.29 -6.17
CA CYS A 171 5.48 -1.30 -7.00
C CYS A 171 4.75 -1.49 -8.33
N ILE A 172 5.46 -2.08 -9.29
CA ILE A 172 4.90 -2.54 -10.56
C ILE A 172 5.04 -4.06 -10.59
N PHE A 173 3.93 -4.77 -10.77
CA PHE A 173 3.94 -6.21 -10.90
C PHE A 173 4.56 -6.61 -12.24
N PRO A 174 5.63 -7.41 -12.22
CA PRO A 174 6.27 -7.88 -13.44
C PRO A 174 5.44 -9.02 -14.05
N GLY A 175 5.24 -8.98 -15.36
CA GLY A 175 4.56 -10.07 -16.05
C GLY A 175 4.11 -9.69 -17.45
N LYS A 176 3.93 -10.69 -18.31
CA LYS A 176 3.25 -10.50 -19.60
C LYS A 176 1.73 -10.59 -19.42
N LYS A 177 1.24 -11.17 -18.34
CA LYS A 177 -0.18 -11.43 -18.08
C LYS A 177 -0.52 -11.04 -16.66
N LYS A 178 -1.83 -10.92 -16.38
CA LYS A 178 -2.35 -10.78 -15.01
C LYS A 178 -1.74 -11.86 -14.10
N PRO A 179 -1.29 -11.51 -12.88
CA PRO A 179 -0.77 -12.50 -11.95
C PRO A 179 -1.80 -13.58 -11.66
N LYS A 180 -1.34 -14.83 -11.60
CA LYS A 180 -2.22 -15.95 -11.25
C LYS A 180 -2.47 -16.03 -9.76
N SER A 181 -1.50 -15.61 -8.95
CA SER A 181 -1.62 -15.45 -7.50
C SER A 181 -1.40 -13.98 -7.15
N PHE A 182 -2.46 -13.17 -7.24
CA PHE A 182 -2.40 -11.75 -6.87
C PHE A 182 -2.10 -11.57 -5.37
N ASP A 183 -2.70 -12.44 -4.55
CA ASP A 183 -2.58 -12.46 -3.09
C ASP A 183 -1.11 -12.58 -2.66
N SER A 184 -0.28 -13.36 -3.38
CA SER A 184 1.16 -13.46 -3.09
C SER A 184 1.88 -12.10 -3.20
N PHE A 185 1.51 -11.25 -4.15
CA PHE A 185 2.10 -9.93 -4.31
C PHE A 185 1.59 -8.92 -3.28
N ILE A 186 0.29 -8.98 -2.95
CA ILE A 186 -0.31 -8.06 -1.98
C ILE A 186 0.07 -8.41 -0.53
N SER A 187 0.32 -9.69 -0.24
CA SER A 187 0.65 -10.15 1.12
C SER A 187 1.83 -9.40 1.74
N ILE A 188 2.88 -9.08 0.97
CA ILE A 188 4.04 -8.34 1.47
C ILE A 188 3.71 -6.88 1.82
N ILE A 189 2.78 -6.25 1.10
CA ILE A 189 2.31 -4.88 1.36
C ILE A 189 1.42 -4.88 2.60
N LEU A 190 0.51 -5.87 2.71
CA LEU A 190 -0.35 -6.03 3.87
C LEU A 190 0.44 -6.35 5.14
N ALA A 191 1.51 -7.13 5.04
CA ALA A 191 2.40 -7.42 6.16
C ALA A 191 3.06 -6.15 6.71
N GLU A 192 3.58 -5.27 5.83
CA GLU A 192 4.14 -3.98 6.27
C GLU A 192 3.06 -3.08 6.92
N LEU A 193 1.87 -2.99 6.32
CA LEU A 193 0.75 -2.22 6.89
C LEU A 193 0.28 -2.76 8.24
N GLN A 194 0.22 -4.08 8.39
CA GLN A 194 -0.11 -4.72 9.66
C GLN A 194 0.93 -4.37 10.72
N TRP A 195 2.22 -4.39 10.36
CA TRP A 195 3.29 -4.01 11.26
C TRP A 195 3.17 -2.53 11.69
N LEU A 196 2.99 -1.62 10.74
CA LEU A 196 2.86 -0.19 10.99
C LEU A 196 1.60 0.19 11.78
N SER A 197 0.49 -0.51 11.59
CA SER A 197 -0.76 -0.28 12.35
C SER A 197 -0.69 -0.85 13.77
N THR A 198 0.01 -1.98 13.95
CA THR A 198 0.13 -2.65 15.25
C THR A 198 1.15 -1.94 16.14
N TYR A 199 2.38 -1.79 15.65
CA TYR A 199 3.52 -1.33 16.44
C TYR A 199 3.79 0.17 16.27
N GLY A 200 3.31 0.78 15.20
CA GLY A 200 3.63 2.16 14.86
C GLY A 200 5.07 2.35 14.42
N MET A 201 5.46 3.61 14.27
CA MET A 201 6.80 4.00 13.89
C MET A 201 7.24 5.28 14.60
N VAL A 202 8.55 5.51 14.61
CA VAL A 202 9.17 6.74 15.15
C VAL A 202 9.94 7.42 14.03
N VAL A 203 9.55 8.65 13.72
CA VAL A 203 10.18 9.50 12.70
C VAL A 203 11.05 10.52 13.41
N GLN A 204 12.34 10.52 13.10
CA GLN A 204 13.25 11.57 13.59
C GLN A 204 13.09 12.80 12.71
N THR A 205 12.77 13.94 13.32
CA THR A 205 12.66 15.22 12.63
C THR A 205 13.74 16.17 13.12
N ASN A 206 14.19 17.06 12.26
CA ASN A 206 15.21 18.04 12.61
C ASN A 206 14.64 19.20 13.46
N ASP A 207 13.32 19.41 13.39
CA ASP A 207 12.66 20.62 13.90
C ASP A 207 11.70 20.35 15.07
N ALA A 208 11.08 19.16 15.14
CA ALA A 208 10.11 18.80 16.17
C ALA A 208 10.56 17.63 17.07
N GLY A 209 11.79 17.14 16.89
CA GLY A 209 12.29 15.95 17.58
C GLY A 209 11.62 14.65 17.10
N PRO A 210 11.62 13.58 17.91
CA PRO A 210 11.04 12.30 17.51
C PRO A 210 9.51 12.34 17.53
N ILE A 211 8.89 12.01 16.39
CA ILE A 211 7.43 11.92 16.24
C ILE A 211 7.04 10.44 16.21
N ARG A 212 6.04 10.05 17.02
CA ARG A 212 5.47 8.70 17.03
C ARG A 212 4.12 8.73 16.33
N LEU A 213 3.89 7.79 15.42
CA LEU A 213 2.60 7.67 14.72
C LEU A 213 2.34 6.23 14.29
N LYS A 214 1.11 5.95 13.89
CA LYS A 214 0.69 4.70 13.26
C LYS A 214 0.15 4.94 11.87
N VAL A 215 0.16 3.90 11.04
CA VAL A 215 -0.38 3.93 9.68
C VAL A 215 -1.49 2.89 9.58
N TYR A 216 -2.67 3.31 9.14
CA TYR A 216 -3.86 2.48 9.05
C TYR A 216 -4.40 2.43 7.62
N PRO A 217 -4.58 1.22 7.06
CA PRO A 217 -5.28 1.07 5.79
C PRO A 217 -6.78 1.29 5.99
N LEU A 218 -7.34 2.25 5.26
CA LEU A 218 -8.76 2.57 5.30
C LEU A 218 -9.53 2.01 4.09
N ILE A 219 -8.88 1.98 2.91
CA ILE A 219 -9.46 1.49 1.66
C ILE A 219 -8.44 0.62 0.92
N CYS A 220 -8.91 -0.51 0.39
CA CYS A 220 -8.19 -1.26 -0.63
C CYS A 220 -9.11 -1.43 -1.83
N GLY A 221 -8.65 -1.13 -3.04
CA GLY A 221 -9.51 -1.19 -4.22
C GLY A 221 -8.76 -1.04 -5.53
N GLY A 222 -9.51 -0.97 -6.61
CA GLY A 222 -8.99 -0.75 -7.96
C GLY A 222 -9.82 -1.47 -9.02
N ASP A 223 -9.45 -1.25 -10.28
CA ASP A 223 -10.27 -1.66 -11.43
C ASP A 223 -10.19 -3.15 -11.72
N THR A 224 -9.15 -3.82 -11.20
CA THR A 224 -9.01 -5.26 -11.38
C THR A 224 -9.81 -5.98 -10.30
N LEU A 225 -10.73 -6.86 -10.71
CA LEU A 225 -11.54 -7.80 -9.89
C LEU A 225 -10.78 -8.58 -8.78
N ALA A 226 -9.45 -8.49 -8.71
CA ALA A 226 -8.60 -9.23 -7.79
C ALA A 226 -8.89 -8.92 -6.31
N PHE A 227 -9.06 -7.66 -5.91
CA PHE A 227 -9.41 -7.34 -4.51
C PHE A 227 -10.82 -7.82 -4.12
N LEU A 228 -11.74 -7.92 -5.08
CA LEU A 228 -13.09 -8.43 -4.85
C LEU A 228 -13.13 -9.95 -4.66
N ASP A 229 -12.30 -10.68 -5.42
CA ASP A 229 -12.22 -12.15 -5.31
C ASP A 229 -11.46 -12.60 -4.05
N ASP A 230 -10.44 -11.86 -3.62
CA ASP A 230 -9.66 -12.16 -2.41
C ASP A 230 -10.47 -11.89 -1.13
N SER A 231 -11.15 -10.73 -1.07
CA SER A 231 -12.08 -10.37 0.02
C SER A 231 -13.18 -11.42 0.25
N ARG A 232 -13.67 -12.07 -0.82
CA ARG A 232 -14.65 -13.16 -0.75
C ARG A 232 -14.07 -14.47 -0.21
N ARG A 233 -12.80 -14.76 -0.51
CA ARG A 233 -12.12 -15.99 -0.04
C ARG A 233 -11.70 -15.88 1.41
N GLU A 234 -11.23 -14.72 1.85
CA GLU A 234 -10.76 -14.52 3.23
C GLU A 234 -11.91 -14.51 4.25
N SER A 235 -13.06 -13.94 3.87
CA SER A 235 -14.32 -14.02 4.64
C SER A 235 -14.79 -15.46 4.91
N SER A 236 -14.32 -16.44 4.13
CA SER A 236 -14.67 -17.86 4.30
C SER A 236 -13.72 -18.64 5.22
N ARG A 237 -12.54 -18.08 5.56
CA ARG A 237 -11.45 -18.85 6.19
C ARG A 237 -11.16 -18.51 7.65
N ASN A 238 -11.20 -17.25 8.09
CA ASN A 238 -10.69 -16.88 9.42
C ASN A 238 -11.64 -16.01 10.25
N GLY A 239 -12.20 -16.59 11.31
CA GLY A 239 -12.91 -15.90 12.39
C GLY A 239 -11.98 -15.28 13.43
N THR A 240 -10.94 -14.55 13.01
CA THR A 240 -9.98 -13.91 13.93
C THR A 240 -10.00 -12.39 13.73
N LEU A 241 -10.86 -11.74 14.52
CA LEU A 241 -11.13 -10.31 14.53
C LEU A 241 -9.95 -9.52 15.13
N GLY A 242 -9.47 -8.50 14.42
CA GLY A 242 -8.67 -7.43 15.04
C GLY A 242 -7.61 -6.76 14.18
N THR A 243 -7.88 -6.44 12.90
CA THR A 243 -7.26 -5.37 12.07
C THR A 243 -7.70 -5.51 10.60
N MET A 244 -7.82 -6.75 10.12
CA MET A 244 -8.39 -7.11 8.80
C MET A 244 -9.90 -6.79 8.65
N ASP A 245 -10.61 -6.62 9.77
CA ASP A 245 -12.06 -6.40 9.78
C ASP A 245 -12.47 -4.99 9.27
N ILE A 246 -11.51 -4.06 9.20
CA ILE A 246 -11.67 -2.77 8.50
C ILE A 246 -11.67 -2.97 6.98
N MET A 247 -10.93 -3.97 6.48
CA MET A 247 -10.80 -4.27 5.04
C MET A 247 -12.01 -5.02 4.45
N LEU A 248 -12.82 -5.70 5.26
CA LEU A 248 -13.91 -6.56 4.75
C LEU A 248 -15.32 -5.97 4.86
N LYS A 249 -15.56 -4.96 5.72
CA LYS A 249 -16.92 -4.43 5.96
C LYS A 249 -17.41 -3.42 4.91
N ALA A 250 -16.55 -2.95 4.01
CA ALA A 250 -16.91 -1.92 3.02
C ALA A 250 -17.73 -2.43 1.81
N ASN A 251 -17.95 -3.74 1.66
CA ASN A 251 -18.61 -4.30 0.47
C ASN A 251 -19.94 -5.04 0.71
N GLN A 252 -20.54 -4.92 1.90
CA GLN A 252 -21.84 -5.53 2.19
C GLN A 252 -23.07 -4.63 1.94
N ASN A 253 -22.87 -3.38 1.48
CA ASN A 253 -23.98 -2.43 1.26
C ASN A 253 -24.10 -1.94 -0.21
N LYS A 254 -24.12 -2.89 -1.16
CA LYS A 254 -24.76 -2.66 -2.47
C LYS A 254 -25.58 -3.89 -2.85
N ARG A 255 -26.85 -3.87 -2.45
CA ARG A 255 -27.93 -4.45 -3.25
C ARG A 255 -28.26 -3.48 -4.38
#